data_AF-A0A383VTA6-F1
#
_entry.id   AF-A0A383VTA6-F1
#
_cell.length_a   1.000
_cell.length_b   1.000
_cell.length_c   1.000
_cell.angle_alpha   90.00
_cell.angle_beta   90.00
_cell.angle_gamma   90.00
#
_symmetry.space_group_name_H-M   'P 1'
#
loop_
_entity.id
_entity.type
_entity.pdbx_description
1 polymer ?
#
loop_
_entity_poly.entity_id
_entity_poly.type
_entity_poly.pdbx_seq_one_letter_code
_entity_poly.pdbx_strand_id
1 'polypeptide(L)'
;MAEKTNPRLELSSRRYSSSSSGSSSSMHGRQQRHAASQAQQQLGSSRLLRHRPAAMDYGEAYENLFRSKVFQSEMVVKEFDSIMTELRRLSMMAARFPDFDLAGKEMFLDKMEEGTERYKLFMKRLELCDDAAAKEYLRYTNAQMLEGGFTLQAMFEGLTQSLGQYRSWLEEERRVSADPVKHQAFLAGFRQAWSNSAMGAIDMSVLAQMADPAMVVAAQKDPAFYKCIREISDNPTSETMSKWLDHPTIGPLVGAMWKSMQIARSRGQQ
;
A
#
# COMPACT_ATOMS: atom_id res chain seq x y z
N MET A 1 -10.74 8.20 -61.44
CA MET A 1 -10.51 6.74 -61.48
C MET A 1 -10.28 6.32 -60.04
N ALA A 2 -11.31 5.80 -59.37
CA ALA A 2 -11.64 4.36 -59.33
C ALA A 2 -10.58 3.64 -58.50
N GLU A 3 -10.79 3.14 -57.28
CA GLU A 3 -11.70 2.09 -56.77
C GLU A 3 -10.97 1.61 -55.47
N LYS A 4 -11.50 0.94 -54.46
CA LYS A 4 -12.73 0.19 -54.22
C LYS A 4 -12.83 -0.03 -52.71
N THR A 5 -14.03 0.17 -52.20
CA THR A 5 -14.54 -0.18 -50.87
C THR A 5 -14.91 -1.67 -50.77
N ASN A 6 -15.28 -2.07 -49.54
CA ASN A 6 -16.20 -3.16 -49.11
C ASN A 6 -15.52 -4.45 -48.56
N PRO A 7 -16.20 -5.35 -47.78
CA PRO A 7 -17.47 -5.28 -47.01
C PRO A 7 -17.37 -5.80 -45.54
N ARG A 8 -18.21 -5.33 -44.60
CA ARG A 8 -19.46 -5.96 -44.07
C ARG A 8 -19.27 -7.16 -43.13
N LEU A 9 -19.80 -7.06 -41.90
CA LEU A 9 -20.66 -8.06 -41.26
C LEU A 9 -21.41 -7.44 -40.07
N GLU A 10 -22.68 -7.09 -40.32
CA GLU A 10 -23.71 -6.89 -39.30
C GLU A 10 -24.70 -8.07 -39.35
N LEU A 11 -25.06 -8.59 -38.17
CA LEU A 11 -26.21 -9.45 -37.88
C LEU A 11 -26.72 -8.96 -36.51
N SER A 12 -27.77 -8.13 -36.43
CA SER A 12 -29.21 -8.42 -36.51
C SER A 12 -29.79 -9.27 -35.37
N SER A 13 -30.91 -8.76 -34.84
CA SER A 13 -32.00 -9.43 -34.12
C SER A 13 -31.85 -9.55 -32.59
N ARG A 14 -32.85 -9.26 -31.74
CA ARG A 14 -34.30 -9.06 -31.92
C ARG A 14 -34.86 -8.40 -30.65
N ARG A 15 -35.80 -7.46 -30.80
CA ARG A 15 -36.72 -7.04 -29.72
C ARG A 15 -37.89 -8.01 -29.68
N TYR A 16 -38.38 -8.31 -28.47
CA TYR A 16 -39.76 -8.74 -28.26
C TYR A 16 -40.37 -7.91 -27.13
N SER A 17 -41.57 -7.42 -27.41
CA SER A 17 -42.48 -6.69 -26.54
C SER A 17 -43.72 -7.55 -26.36
N SER A 18 -44.26 -7.66 -25.14
CA SER A 18 -45.71 -7.69 -24.89
C SER A 18 -46.05 -7.80 -23.40
N SER A 19 -46.77 -6.79 -22.94
CA SER A 19 -47.88 -6.75 -21.98
C SER A 19 -48.63 -8.06 -21.64
N SER A 20 -49.07 -8.22 -20.38
CA SER A 20 -50.49 -8.00 -19.93
C SER A 20 -50.91 -8.90 -18.74
N SER A 21 -51.52 -8.26 -17.73
CA SER A 21 -52.71 -8.63 -16.92
C SER A 21 -52.94 -10.04 -16.36
N GLY A 22 -53.46 -10.12 -15.12
CA GLY A 22 -54.38 -11.19 -14.70
C GLY A 22 -54.38 -11.54 -13.22
N SER A 23 -55.52 -11.33 -12.56
CA SER A 23 -55.76 -11.44 -11.11
C SER A 23 -56.17 -12.84 -10.63
N SER A 24 -56.08 -13.03 -9.30
CA SER A 24 -56.94 -13.86 -8.42
C SER A 24 -56.88 -15.39 -8.50
N SER A 25 -56.38 -16.04 -7.41
CA SER A 25 -57.17 -17.05 -6.68
C SER A 25 -56.52 -17.61 -5.40
N SER A 26 -57.42 -17.84 -4.43
CA SER A 26 -57.37 -18.77 -3.29
C SER A 26 -56.67 -18.32 -1.99
N MET A 27 -57.48 -17.66 -1.17
CA MET A 27 -57.41 -17.71 0.29
C MET A 27 -57.58 -19.17 0.77
N HIS A 28 -56.50 -19.93 0.92
CA HIS A 28 -56.48 -21.13 1.80
C HIS A 28 -55.06 -21.44 2.35
N GLY A 29 -54.05 -20.59 2.08
CA GLY A 29 -52.64 -20.81 2.47
C GLY A 29 -52.10 -19.97 3.64
N ARG A 30 -52.92 -19.14 4.30
CA ARG A 30 -52.44 -18.19 5.34
C ARG A 30 -52.43 -18.74 6.78
N GLN A 31 -53.13 -19.83 7.08
CA GLN A 31 -53.12 -20.40 8.44
C GLN A 31 -52.04 -21.45 8.71
N GLN A 32 -51.45 -22.08 7.68
CA GLN A 32 -50.33 -23.02 7.87
C GLN A 32 -48.94 -22.36 7.90
N ARG A 33 -48.80 -21.11 7.44
CA ARG A 33 -47.50 -20.39 7.45
C ARG A 33 -47.17 -19.73 8.79
N HIS A 34 -48.16 -19.49 9.65
CA HIS A 34 -47.92 -18.89 10.98
C HIS A 34 -47.43 -19.89 12.03
N ALA A 35 -47.79 -21.17 11.93
CA ALA A 35 -47.29 -22.21 12.84
C ALA A 35 -45.85 -22.64 12.51
N ALA A 36 -45.49 -22.65 11.22
CA ALA A 36 -44.13 -23.00 10.78
C ALA A 36 -43.09 -21.88 11.06
N SER A 37 -43.51 -20.60 11.05
CA SER A 37 -42.58 -19.49 11.33
C SER A 37 -42.31 -19.29 12.82
N GLN A 38 -43.19 -19.75 13.72
CA GLN A 38 -42.95 -19.68 15.18
C GLN A 38 -42.11 -20.86 15.69
N ALA A 39 -42.20 -22.04 15.05
CA ALA A 39 -41.34 -23.18 15.39
C ALA A 39 -39.88 -23.02 14.90
N GLN A 40 -39.63 -22.24 13.84
CA GLN A 40 -38.27 -21.89 13.40
C GLN A 40 -37.62 -20.74 14.18
N GLN A 41 -38.39 -19.98 14.98
CA GLN A 41 -37.85 -18.91 15.84
C GLN A 41 -37.41 -19.40 17.23
N GLN A 42 -37.71 -20.65 17.62
CA GLN A 42 -37.35 -21.19 18.95
C GLN A 42 -36.24 -22.26 18.94
N LEU A 43 -35.71 -22.64 17.77
CA LEU A 43 -34.59 -23.60 17.66
C LEU A 43 -33.28 -22.97 17.15
N GLY A 44 -33.21 -21.64 17.04
CA GLY A 44 -32.01 -20.90 16.59
C GLY A 44 -31.10 -20.34 17.72
N SER A 45 -31.39 -20.62 18.99
CA SER A 45 -30.72 -19.97 20.14
C SER A 45 -29.71 -20.84 20.88
N SER A 46 -29.17 -21.89 20.26
CA SER A 46 -28.07 -22.64 20.87
C SER A 46 -27.13 -23.25 19.85
N ARG A 47 -25.83 -23.02 20.09
CA ARG A 47 -24.65 -23.43 19.31
C ARG A 47 -24.34 -22.55 18.09
N LEU A 48 -23.60 -21.49 18.36
CA LEU A 48 -22.18 -21.37 18.03
C LEU A 48 -21.81 -19.90 18.29
N LEU A 49 -21.57 -19.56 19.56
CA LEU A 49 -20.55 -18.56 19.84
C LEU A 49 -19.25 -19.15 19.30
N ARG A 50 -19.01 -18.94 17.99
CA ARG A 50 -17.64 -18.92 17.50
C ARG A 50 -16.97 -17.93 18.43
N HIS A 51 -16.09 -18.43 19.29
CA HIS A 51 -14.99 -17.60 19.76
C HIS A 51 -14.31 -17.09 18.49
N ARG A 52 -14.76 -15.93 18.02
CA ARG A 52 -13.93 -15.05 17.23
C ARG A 52 -12.76 -14.81 18.18
N PRO A 53 -11.55 -15.32 17.90
CA PRO A 53 -10.42 -14.97 18.74
C PRO A 53 -10.43 -13.45 18.81
N ALA A 54 -10.36 -12.91 20.03
CA ALA A 54 -10.33 -11.47 20.24
C ALA A 54 -9.33 -10.91 19.22
N ALA A 55 -9.77 -9.96 18.40
CA ALA A 55 -8.89 -9.33 17.43
C ALA A 55 -7.77 -8.69 18.27
N MET A 56 -6.59 -9.33 18.33
CA MET A 56 -5.43 -8.76 19.01
C MET A 56 -5.18 -7.38 18.41
N ASP A 57 -4.91 -6.42 19.29
CA ASP A 57 -4.48 -5.07 18.89
C ASP A 57 -3.16 -5.22 18.11
N TYR A 58 -3.00 -4.49 17.00
CA TYR A 58 -1.73 -4.43 16.25
C TYR A 58 -0.55 -4.05 17.17
N GLY A 59 -0.81 -3.18 18.15
CA GLY A 59 0.18 -2.86 19.19
C GLY A 59 0.61 -4.10 19.97
N GLU A 60 -0.29 -5.04 20.22
CA GLU A 60 -0.02 -6.26 20.97
C GLU A 60 0.88 -7.22 20.21
N ALA A 61 0.69 -7.41 18.89
CA ALA A 61 1.56 -8.28 18.08
C ALA A 61 3.01 -7.75 18.01
N TYR A 62 3.18 -6.43 17.85
CA TYR A 62 4.50 -5.79 17.87
C TYR A 62 5.14 -5.86 19.26
N GLU A 63 4.41 -5.51 20.31
CA GLU A 63 4.90 -5.58 21.70
C GLU A 63 5.29 -7.02 22.07
N ASN A 64 4.49 -8.01 21.67
CA ASN A 64 4.79 -9.42 21.90
C ASN A 64 6.05 -9.87 21.14
N LEU A 65 6.26 -9.39 19.91
CA LEU A 65 7.50 -9.64 19.18
C LEU A 65 8.71 -9.10 19.94
N PHE A 66 8.68 -7.87 20.41
CA PHE A 66 9.83 -7.29 21.12
C PHE A 66 10.07 -7.91 22.50
N ARG A 67 9.06 -8.55 23.10
CA ARG A 67 9.19 -9.32 24.37
C ARG A 67 9.55 -10.79 24.15
N SER A 68 9.57 -11.25 22.89
CA SER A 68 9.77 -12.65 22.51
C SER A 68 11.18 -13.16 22.79
N LYS A 69 11.38 -14.49 22.71
CA LYS A 69 12.70 -15.09 22.92
C LYS A 69 13.68 -14.67 21.84
N VAL A 70 13.22 -14.55 20.59
CA VAL A 70 14.11 -14.13 19.49
C VAL A 70 14.61 -12.69 19.66
N PHE A 71 13.80 -11.79 20.23
CA PHE A 71 14.20 -10.41 20.54
C PHE A 71 14.89 -10.21 21.89
N GLN A 72 15.02 -11.26 22.72
CA GLN A 72 15.94 -11.23 23.86
C GLN A 72 17.41 -11.32 23.43
N SER A 73 17.68 -11.71 22.18
CA SER A 73 19.02 -11.70 21.60
C SER A 73 19.47 -10.28 21.27
N GLU A 74 20.52 -9.80 21.93
CA GLU A 74 21.14 -8.50 21.64
C GLU A 74 21.56 -8.37 20.17
N MET A 75 22.00 -9.48 19.55
CA MET A 75 22.37 -9.50 18.14
C MET A 75 21.17 -9.22 17.22
N VAL A 76 20.00 -9.80 17.51
CA VAL A 76 18.78 -9.61 16.73
C VAL A 76 18.28 -8.17 16.87
N VAL A 77 18.29 -7.64 18.10
CA VAL A 77 17.91 -6.23 18.37
C VAL A 77 18.83 -5.27 17.61
N LYS A 78 20.15 -5.44 17.73
CA LYS A 78 21.13 -4.61 17.02
C LYS A 78 20.96 -4.66 15.50
N GLU A 79 20.68 -5.84 14.96
CA GLU A 79 20.44 -6.00 13.52
C GLU A 79 19.17 -5.26 13.08
N PHE A 80 18.06 -5.45 13.79
CA PHE A 80 16.80 -4.76 13.52
C PHE A 80 16.96 -3.24 13.59
N ASP A 81 17.54 -2.73 14.68
CA ASP A 81 17.76 -1.30 14.87
C ASP A 81 18.67 -0.71 13.79
N SER A 82 19.72 -1.43 13.40
CA SER A 82 20.62 -1.04 12.31
C SER A 82 19.86 -0.91 10.99
N ILE A 83 19.10 -1.93 10.60
CA ILE A 83 18.32 -1.95 9.35
C ILE A 83 17.31 -0.79 9.35
N MET A 84 16.51 -0.67 10.42
CA MET A 84 15.45 0.33 10.50
C MET A 84 16.00 1.75 10.53
N THR A 85 17.13 1.98 11.21
CA THR A 85 17.79 3.29 11.25
C THR A 85 18.34 3.68 9.88
N GLU A 86 19.00 2.75 9.20
CA GLU A 86 19.58 2.99 7.88
C GLU A 86 18.50 3.28 6.83
N LEU A 87 17.48 2.42 6.74
CA LEU A 87 16.35 2.63 5.82
C LEU A 87 15.63 3.96 6.09
N ARG A 88 15.38 4.29 7.37
CA ARG A 88 14.76 5.59 7.72
C ARG A 88 15.61 6.77 7.26
N ARG A 89 16.92 6.72 7.47
CA ARG A 89 17.84 7.79 7.03
C ARG A 89 17.83 7.94 5.51
N LEU A 90 17.91 6.83 4.77
CA LEU A 90 17.84 6.86 3.32
C LEU A 90 16.49 7.39 2.83
N SER A 91 15.37 6.96 3.42
CA SER A 91 14.04 7.49 3.08
C SER A 91 13.94 9.00 3.31
N MET A 92 14.50 9.54 4.40
CA MET A 92 14.54 10.99 4.62
C MET A 92 15.39 11.74 3.59
N MET A 93 16.43 11.10 3.05
CA MET A 93 17.30 11.68 2.02
C MET A 93 16.71 11.57 0.61
N ALA A 94 15.73 10.70 0.38
CA ALA A 94 15.13 10.44 -0.93
C ALA A 94 14.60 11.73 -1.62
N ALA A 95 14.09 12.69 -0.85
CA ALA A 95 13.61 13.96 -1.39
C ALA A 95 14.71 14.79 -2.11
N ARG A 96 15.98 14.56 -1.74
CA ARG A 96 17.15 15.24 -2.32
C ARG A 96 17.87 14.42 -3.38
N PHE A 97 17.40 13.20 -3.66
CA PHE A 97 18.01 12.32 -4.65
C PHE A 97 18.25 13.00 -6.01
N PRO A 98 17.33 13.85 -6.54
CA PRO A 98 17.58 14.52 -7.80
C PRO A 98 18.76 15.50 -7.80
N ASP A 99 19.11 16.02 -6.62
CA ASP A 99 20.18 17.00 -6.43
C ASP A 99 21.55 16.36 -6.17
N PHE A 100 21.62 15.04 -6.01
CA PHE A 100 22.89 14.34 -5.85
C PHE A 100 23.68 14.36 -7.16
N ASP A 101 25.00 14.36 -7.06
CA ASP A 101 25.86 14.05 -8.19
C ASP A 101 25.75 12.56 -8.56
N LEU A 102 26.35 12.16 -9.68
CA LEU A 102 26.28 10.77 -10.15
C LEU A 102 26.76 9.77 -9.09
N ALA A 103 27.86 10.08 -8.39
CA ALA A 103 28.42 9.24 -7.35
C ALA A 103 27.49 9.13 -6.13
N GLY A 104 26.87 10.23 -5.70
CA GLY A 104 25.91 10.26 -4.61
C GLY A 104 24.62 9.51 -4.95
N LYS A 105 24.12 9.62 -6.19
CA LYS A 105 22.98 8.84 -6.67
C LYS A 105 23.28 7.35 -6.68
N GLU A 106 24.45 6.95 -7.19
CA GLU A 106 24.90 5.55 -7.20
C GLU A 106 24.98 4.98 -5.79
N MET A 107 25.66 5.68 -4.88
CA MET A 107 25.80 5.28 -3.47
C MET A 107 24.44 5.18 -2.76
N PHE A 108 23.52 6.11 -3.04
CA PHE A 108 22.18 6.07 -2.48
C PHE A 108 21.42 4.80 -2.92
N LEU A 109 21.48 4.46 -4.21
CA LEU A 109 20.83 3.26 -4.74
C LEU A 109 21.46 1.99 -4.19
N ASP A 110 22.80 1.91 -4.14
CA ASP A 110 23.53 0.79 -3.54
C ASP A 110 23.08 0.57 -2.09
N LYS A 111 22.99 1.64 -1.29
CA LYS A 111 22.60 1.57 0.12
C LYS A 111 21.13 1.22 0.32
N MET A 112 20.25 1.72 -0.56
CA MET A 112 18.83 1.34 -0.54
C MET A 112 18.64 -0.13 -0.89
N GLU A 113 19.36 -0.66 -1.89
CA GLU A 113 19.33 -2.08 -2.26
C GLU A 113 19.86 -2.95 -1.11
N GLU A 114 21.02 -2.60 -0.53
CA GLU A 114 21.62 -3.30 0.61
C GLU A 114 20.66 -3.35 1.82
N GLY A 115 20.11 -2.20 2.21
CA GLY A 115 19.17 -2.11 3.33
C GLY A 115 17.89 -2.92 3.09
N THR A 116 17.37 -2.89 1.86
CA THR A 116 16.17 -3.63 1.47
C THR A 116 16.40 -5.14 1.54
N GLU A 117 17.52 -5.62 1.01
CA GLU A 117 17.85 -7.05 1.03
C GLU A 117 18.09 -7.53 2.47
N ARG A 118 18.80 -6.75 3.29
CA ARG A 118 18.97 -7.05 4.72
C ARG A 118 17.64 -7.15 5.45
N TYR A 119 16.70 -6.24 5.17
CA TYR A 119 15.36 -6.27 5.76
C TYR A 119 14.56 -7.50 5.32
N LYS A 120 14.63 -7.86 4.03
CA LYS A 120 14.01 -9.07 3.49
C LYS A 120 14.57 -10.34 4.15
N LEU A 121 15.88 -10.45 4.29
CA LEU A 121 16.53 -11.57 4.99
C LEU A 121 16.17 -11.62 6.47
N PHE A 122 16.05 -10.47 7.14
CA PHE A 122 15.55 -10.39 8.52
C PHE A 122 14.13 -10.95 8.64
N MET A 123 13.22 -10.53 7.75
CA MET A 123 11.85 -11.04 7.72
C MET A 123 11.79 -12.55 7.44
N LYS A 124 12.64 -13.06 6.54
CA LYS A 124 12.76 -14.51 6.30
C LYS A 124 13.30 -15.27 7.50
N ARG A 125 14.24 -14.71 8.28
CA ARG A 125 14.69 -15.33 9.53
C ARG A 125 13.58 -15.37 10.57
N LEU A 126 12.77 -14.32 10.70
CA LEU A 126 11.60 -14.34 11.57
C LEU A 126 10.57 -15.40 11.12
N GLU A 127 10.39 -15.57 9.80
CA GLU A 127 9.48 -16.59 9.25
C GLU A 127 9.93 -18.02 9.59
N LEU A 128 11.23 -18.26 9.54
CA LEU A 128 11.83 -19.57 9.78
C LEU A 128 12.11 -19.86 11.26
N CYS A 129 12.13 -18.84 12.13
CA CYS A 129 12.44 -19.04 13.53
C CYS A 129 11.30 -19.77 14.27
N ASP A 130 11.68 -20.58 15.27
CA ASP A 130 10.69 -21.28 16.11
C ASP A 130 10.26 -20.43 17.32
N ASP A 131 9.87 -19.18 17.04
CA ASP A 131 9.28 -18.28 18.03
C ASP A 131 7.81 -18.02 17.67
N ALA A 132 6.91 -18.36 18.59
CA ALA A 132 5.47 -18.21 18.38
C ALA A 132 5.07 -16.74 18.18
N ALA A 133 5.72 -15.80 18.86
CA ALA A 133 5.43 -14.38 18.72
C ALA A 133 5.87 -13.84 17.34
N ALA A 134 7.00 -14.34 16.80
CA ALA A 134 7.45 -14.00 15.45
C ALA A 134 6.50 -14.52 14.36
N LYS A 135 6.06 -15.78 14.48
CA LYS A 135 5.07 -16.38 13.56
C LYS A 135 3.75 -15.62 13.61
N GLU A 136 3.29 -15.25 14.80
CA GLU A 136 2.05 -14.50 14.99
C GLU A 136 2.15 -13.08 14.44
N TYR A 137 3.26 -12.39 14.69
CA TYR A 137 3.58 -11.09 14.10
C TYR A 137 3.48 -11.14 12.57
N LEU A 138 4.19 -12.06 11.92
CA LEU A 138 4.17 -12.18 10.46
C LEU A 138 2.80 -12.54 9.92
N ARG A 139 2.07 -13.43 10.59
CA ARG A 139 0.70 -13.80 10.22
C ARG A 139 -0.21 -12.58 10.24
N TYR A 140 -0.12 -11.77 11.29
CA TYR A 140 -0.94 -10.58 11.46
C TYR A 140 -0.58 -9.48 10.45
N THR A 141 0.71 -9.18 10.30
CA THR A 141 1.21 -8.22 9.30
C THR A 141 0.76 -8.61 7.89
N ASN A 142 0.93 -9.88 7.49
CA ASN A 142 0.48 -10.35 6.17
C ASN A 142 -1.04 -10.25 6.00
N ALA A 143 -1.84 -10.55 7.04
CA ALA A 143 -3.28 -10.44 6.95
C ALA A 143 -3.75 -9.00 6.72
N GLN A 144 -3.14 -8.02 7.40
CA GLN A 144 -3.47 -6.62 7.19
C GLN A 144 -3.01 -6.10 5.81
N MET A 145 -1.81 -6.47 5.38
CA MET A 145 -1.35 -6.11 4.03
C MET A 145 -2.30 -6.69 2.96
N LEU A 146 -2.79 -7.92 3.17
CA LEU A 146 -3.74 -8.58 2.28
C LEU A 146 -5.11 -7.87 2.28
N GLU A 147 -5.54 -7.30 3.41
CA GLU A 147 -6.74 -6.44 3.48
C GLU A 147 -6.54 -5.13 2.69
N GLY A 148 -5.31 -4.59 2.68
CA GLY A 148 -4.88 -3.55 1.74
C GLY A 148 -4.69 -4.04 0.29
N GLY A 149 -4.78 -5.36 0.07
CA GLY A 149 -4.68 -6.02 -1.22
C GLY A 149 -3.26 -6.20 -1.76
N PHE A 150 -2.25 -6.25 -0.90
CA PHE A 150 -0.87 -6.61 -1.27
C PHE A 150 -0.25 -7.54 -0.21
N THR A 151 1.01 -7.96 -0.42
CA THR A 151 1.72 -8.85 0.50
C THR A 151 3.10 -8.29 0.81
N LEU A 152 3.74 -8.79 1.88
CA LEU A 152 5.13 -8.43 2.18
C LEU A 152 6.08 -8.75 1.02
N GLN A 153 5.83 -9.87 0.33
CA GLN A 153 6.56 -10.27 -0.86
C GLN A 153 6.37 -9.26 -2.01
N ALA A 154 5.12 -8.88 -2.31
CA ALA A 154 4.83 -7.91 -3.36
C ALA A 154 5.43 -6.52 -3.05
N MET A 155 5.50 -6.13 -1.78
CA MET A 155 6.16 -4.89 -1.36
C MET A 155 7.65 -4.89 -1.70
N PHE A 156 8.37 -5.99 -1.39
CA PHE A 156 9.79 -6.11 -1.75
C PHE A 156 10.02 -6.17 -3.26
N GLU A 157 9.15 -6.84 -4.00
CA GLU A 157 9.20 -6.89 -5.47
C GLU A 157 8.99 -5.50 -6.08
N GLY A 158 8.00 -4.75 -5.61
CA GLY A 158 7.75 -3.38 -6.07
C GLY A 158 8.91 -2.42 -5.77
N LEU A 159 9.54 -2.56 -4.59
CA LEU A 159 10.74 -1.78 -4.26
C LEU A 159 11.93 -2.15 -5.15
N THR A 160 12.14 -3.44 -5.39
CA THR A 160 13.19 -3.93 -6.31
C THR A 160 12.98 -3.39 -7.73
N GLN A 161 11.73 -3.41 -8.22
CA GLN A 161 11.38 -2.85 -9.52
C GLN A 161 11.66 -1.34 -9.59
N SER A 162 11.28 -0.60 -8.54
CA SER A 162 11.51 0.85 -8.46
C SER A 162 13.01 1.19 -8.47
N LEU A 163 13.82 0.48 -7.69
CA LEU A 163 15.28 0.66 -7.67
C LEU A 163 15.90 0.36 -9.04
N GLY A 164 15.42 -0.68 -9.75
CA GLY A 164 15.83 -0.96 -11.12
C GLY A 164 15.50 0.17 -12.10
N GLN A 165 14.33 0.80 -11.97
CA GLN A 165 13.99 1.98 -12.76
C GLN A 165 14.91 3.16 -12.44
N TYR A 166 15.22 3.39 -11.16
CA TYR A 166 16.11 4.50 -10.76
C TYR A 166 17.55 4.29 -11.25
N ARG A 167 18.03 3.04 -11.26
CA ARG A 167 19.29 2.66 -11.91
C ARG A 167 19.29 3.00 -13.40
N SER A 168 18.19 2.73 -14.11
CA SER A 168 18.09 3.08 -15.54
C SER A 168 18.15 4.59 -15.77
N TRP A 169 17.57 5.40 -14.88
CA TRP A 169 17.67 6.85 -14.95
C TRP A 169 19.10 7.33 -14.71
N LEU A 170 19.80 6.74 -13.74
CA LEU A 170 21.20 7.06 -13.47
C LEU A 170 22.12 6.73 -14.65
N GLU A 171 21.91 5.60 -15.30
CA GLU A 171 22.67 5.23 -16.50
C GLU A 171 22.39 6.19 -17.66
N GLU A 172 21.14 6.60 -17.85
CA GLU A 172 20.82 7.60 -18.87
C GLU A 172 21.48 8.95 -18.57
N GLU A 173 21.45 9.41 -17.31
CA GLU A 173 22.15 10.62 -16.88
C GLU A 173 23.65 10.54 -17.24
N ARG A 174 24.29 9.42 -16.92
CA ARG A 174 25.71 9.15 -17.21
C ARG A 174 26.01 9.20 -18.71
N ARG A 175 25.09 8.76 -19.56
CA ARG A 175 25.25 8.80 -21.02
C ARG A 175 25.17 10.22 -21.58
N VAL A 176 24.34 11.07 -20.99
CA VAL A 176 24.14 12.45 -21.47
C VAL A 176 25.00 13.48 -20.73
N SER A 177 25.67 13.11 -19.64
CA SER A 177 26.40 14.05 -18.76
C SER A 177 27.56 14.79 -19.44
N ALA A 178 28.11 14.25 -20.54
CA ALA A 178 29.18 14.90 -21.29
C ALA A 178 28.69 16.06 -22.18
N ASP A 179 27.39 16.11 -22.48
CA ASP A 179 26.75 17.14 -23.31
C ASP A 179 25.86 18.03 -22.41
N PRO A 180 26.29 19.27 -22.10
CA PRO A 180 25.57 20.13 -21.17
C PRO A 180 24.11 20.40 -21.55
N VAL A 181 23.81 20.47 -22.86
CA VAL A 181 22.44 20.74 -23.34
C VAL A 181 21.56 19.51 -23.12
N LYS A 182 22.06 18.32 -23.45
CA LYS A 182 21.32 17.06 -23.22
C LYS A 182 21.19 16.74 -21.74
N HIS A 183 22.23 17.00 -20.95
CA HIS A 183 22.19 16.79 -19.50
C HIS A 183 21.15 17.69 -18.84
N GLN A 184 21.09 18.97 -19.20
CA GLN A 184 20.07 19.89 -18.68
C GLN A 184 18.65 19.44 -19.07
N ALA A 185 18.45 19.00 -20.31
CA ALA A 185 17.16 18.48 -20.78
C ALA A 185 16.74 17.21 -20.01
N PHE A 186 17.68 16.29 -19.76
CA PHE A 186 17.44 15.11 -18.94
C PHE A 186 17.05 15.49 -17.50
N LEU A 187 17.80 16.38 -16.85
CA LEU A 187 17.55 16.79 -15.46
C LEU A 187 16.15 17.37 -15.26
N ALA A 188 15.65 18.14 -16.22
CA ALA A 188 14.29 18.68 -16.18
C ALA A 188 13.22 17.57 -16.19
N GLY A 189 13.36 16.57 -17.06
CA GLY A 189 12.44 15.43 -17.10
C GLY A 189 12.60 14.51 -15.89
N PHE A 190 13.82 14.32 -15.42
CA PHE A 190 14.15 13.44 -14.30
C PHE A 190 13.59 13.92 -12.97
N ARG A 191 13.66 15.23 -12.64
CA ARG A 191 13.04 15.78 -11.42
C ARG A 191 11.54 15.50 -11.37
N GLN A 192 10.86 15.71 -12.49
CA GLN A 192 9.42 15.45 -12.62
C GLN A 192 9.09 13.95 -12.54
N ALA A 193 9.92 13.09 -13.14
CA ALA A 193 9.76 11.64 -13.04
C ALA A 193 9.98 11.15 -11.60
N TRP A 194 11.00 11.68 -10.91
CA TRP A 194 11.29 11.38 -9.51
C TRP A 194 10.12 11.77 -8.60
N SER A 195 9.60 13.00 -8.72
CA SER A 195 8.47 13.47 -7.89
C SER A 195 7.18 12.67 -8.08
N ASN A 196 7.08 11.90 -9.17
CA ASN A 196 5.94 11.02 -9.45
C ASN A 196 6.22 9.55 -9.08
N SER A 197 7.44 9.24 -8.63
CA SER A 197 7.84 7.89 -8.25
C SER A 197 7.46 7.57 -6.79
N ALA A 198 7.44 6.29 -6.43
CA ALA A 198 7.10 5.85 -5.08
C ALA A 198 7.96 6.50 -3.97
N MET A 199 9.26 6.69 -4.22
CA MET A 199 10.17 7.31 -3.24
C MET A 199 10.23 8.83 -3.29
N GLY A 200 9.94 9.44 -4.45
CA GLY A 200 10.01 10.90 -4.60
C GLY A 200 8.68 11.62 -4.41
N ALA A 201 7.55 10.89 -4.43
CA ALA A 201 6.23 11.48 -4.26
C ALA A 201 6.00 12.05 -2.85
N ILE A 202 6.58 11.44 -1.82
CA ILE A 202 6.46 11.88 -0.43
C ILE A 202 7.83 12.28 0.08
N ASP A 203 7.97 13.54 0.49
CA ASP A 203 9.14 13.98 1.24
C ASP A 203 9.03 13.47 2.68
N MET A 204 9.72 12.35 2.96
CA MET A 204 9.73 11.73 4.28
C MET A 204 10.37 12.60 5.36
N SER A 205 11.27 13.52 4.99
CA SER A 205 11.85 14.46 5.95
C SER A 205 10.81 15.50 6.41
N VAL A 206 10.00 15.98 5.48
CA VAL A 206 8.87 16.89 5.77
C VAL A 206 7.77 16.14 6.51
N LEU A 207 7.44 14.91 6.08
CA LEU A 207 6.45 14.09 6.77
C LEU A 207 6.84 13.84 8.23
N ALA A 208 8.11 13.50 8.49
CA ALA A 208 8.61 13.28 9.85
C ALA A 208 8.53 14.53 10.74
N GLN A 209 8.58 15.73 10.17
CA GLN A 209 8.40 16.99 10.91
C GLN A 209 6.91 17.29 11.20
N MET A 210 6.00 16.82 10.34
CA MET A 210 4.58 17.10 10.44
C MET A 210 3.79 16.01 11.20
N ALA A 211 4.25 14.77 11.16
CA ALA A 211 3.57 13.63 11.75
C ALA A 211 4.12 13.34 13.15
N ASP A 212 3.29 13.57 14.17
CA ASP A 212 3.56 13.12 15.54
C ASP A 212 3.71 11.58 15.56
N PRO A 213 4.72 11.00 16.24
CA PRO A 213 4.80 9.57 16.47
C PRO A 213 3.49 8.91 16.93
N ALA A 214 2.72 9.57 17.81
CA ALA A 214 1.44 9.04 18.29
C ALA A 214 0.40 8.93 17.16
N MET A 215 0.41 9.89 16.23
CA MET A 215 -0.45 9.89 15.04
C MET A 215 -0.11 8.72 14.11
N VAL A 216 1.18 8.49 13.85
CA VAL A 216 1.62 7.39 12.99
C VAL A 216 1.24 6.04 13.59
N VAL A 217 1.45 5.87 14.90
CA VAL A 217 1.06 4.63 15.61
C VAL A 217 -0.45 4.43 15.56
N ALA A 218 -1.25 5.47 15.80
CA ALA A 218 -2.71 5.38 15.73
C ALA A 218 -3.19 4.99 14.33
N ALA A 219 -2.62 5.57 13.28
CA ALA A 219 -2.93 5.23 11.89
C ALA A 219 -2.54 3.78 11.57
N GLN A 220 -1.34 3.32 11.96
CA GLN A 220 -0.86 1.95 11.68
C GLN A 220 -1.68 0.86 12.37
N LYS A 221 -2.30 1.17 13.51
CA LYS A 221 -3.20 0.25 14.21
C LYS A 221 -4.56 0.10 13.51
N ASP A 222 -4.89 1.01 12.59
CA ASP A 222 -6.17 0.99 11.92
C ASP A 222 -6.22 -0.11 10.83
N PRO A 223 -7.27 -0.96 10.78
CA PRO A 223 -7.40 -1.99 9.75
C PRO A 223 -7.38 -1.43 8.32
N ALA A 224 -7.85 -0.19 8.13
CA ALA A 224 -7.89 0.45 6.82
C ALA A 224 -6.55 1.08 6.41
N PHE A 225 -5.52 1.04 7.27
CA PHE A 225 -4.23 1.69 7.04
C PHE A 225 -3.60 1.30 5.70
N TYR A 226 -3.35 0.00 5.48
CA TYR A 226 -2.68 -0.44 4.26
C TYR A 226 -3.52 -0.23 3.01
N LYS A 227 -4.84 -0.31 3.12
CA LYS A 227 -5.74 0.06 2.03
C LYS A 227 -5.59 1.54 1.66
N CYS A 228 -5.56 2.42 2.66
CA CYS A 228 -5.32 3.84 2.47
C CYS A 228 -3.97 4.10 1.80
N ILE A 229 -2.88 3.54 2.35
CA ILE A 229 -1.52 3.68 1.78
C ILE A 229 -1.48 3.23 0.33
N ARG A 230 -2.11 2.10 0.00
CA ARG A 230 -2.17 1.62 -1.38
C ARG A 230 -2.93 2.57 -2.29
N GLU A 231 -4.16 2.95 -1.94
CA GLU A 231 -4.97 3.82 -2.81
C GLU A 231 -4.25 5.13 -3.11
N ILE A 232 -3.58 5.69 -2.09
CA ILE A 232 -2.76 6.89 -2.22
C ILE A 232 -1.55 6.65 -3.12
N SER A 233 -0.85 5.52 -2.95
CA SER A 233 0.31 5.16 -3.77
C SER A 233 -0.07 4.92 -5.24
N ASP A 234 -1.20 4.25 -5.49
CA ASP A 234 -1.68 3.91 -6.83
C ASP A 234 -2.21 5.15 -7.56
N ASN A 235 -2.86 6.08 -6.86
CA ASN A 235 -3.45 7.27 -7.45
C ASN A 235 -3.47 8.48 -6.49
N PRO A 236 -2.34 9.22 -6.30
CA PRO A 236 -2.21 10.33 -5.34
C PRO A 236 -2.89 11.63 -5.82
N THR A 237 -4.20 11.56 -6.05
CA THR A 237 -5.06 12.68 -6.47
C THR A 237 -5.78 13.31 -5.29
N SER A 238 -6.29 14.53 -5.48
CA SER A 238 -7.10 15.23 -4.47
C SER A 238 -8.33 14.44 -4.09
N GLU A 239 -8.93 13.75 -5.05
CA GLU A 239 -10.09 12.91 -4.80
C GLU A 239 -9.75 11.73 -3.91
N THR A 240 -8.69 10.97 -4.24
CA THR A 240 -8.23 9.84 -3.42
C THR A 240 -7.93 10.27 -2.01
N MET A 241 -7.24 11.39 -1.83
CA MET A 241 -6.79 11.83 -0.51
C MET A 241 -7.95 12.35 0.33
N SER A 242 -8.91 13.05 -0.28
CA SER A 242 -10.12 13.54 0.39
C SER A 242 -10.97 12.41 0.98
N LYS A 243 -10.96 11.21 0.38
CA LYS A 243 -11.66 10.03 0.92
C LYS A 243 -11.19 9.66 2.33
N TRP A 244 -9.94 9.95 2.66
CA TRP A 244 -9.31 9.54 3.91
C TRP A 244 -9.12 10.68 4.92
N LEU A 245 -9.25 11.94 4.50
CA LEU A 245 -9.03 13.11 5.37
C LEU A 245 -9.97 13.14 6.59
N ASP A 246 -11.21 12.68 6.42
CA ASP A 246 -12.19 12.65 7.50
C ASP A 246 -12.09 11.39 8.38
N HIS A 247 -11.16 10.47 8.08
CA HIS A 247 -10.97 9.27 8.88
C HIS A 247 -10.38 9.62 10.25
N PRO A 248 -10.96 9.18 11.38
CA PRO A 248 -10.60 9.67 12.72
C PRO A 248 -9.14 9.36 13.11
N THR A 249 -8.61 8.22 12.66
CA THR A 249 -7.26 7.72 12.99
C THR A 249 -6.25 7.90 11.86
N ILE A 250 -6.70 7.89 10.60
CA ILE A 250 -5.85 7.90 9.40
C ILE A 250 -5.77 9.31 8.80
N GLY A 251 -6.86 10.09 8.90
CA GLY A 251 -6.99 11.42 8.30
C GLY A 251 -5.89 12.41 8.68
N PRO A 252 -5.47 12.49 9.96
CA PRO A 252 -4.35 13.34 10.33
C PRO A 252 -3.05 13.00 9.60
N LEU A 253 -2.72 11.70 9.46
CA LEU A 253 -1.54 11.24 8.72
C LEU A 253 -1.66 11.55 7.22
N VAL A 254 -2.83 11.31 6.63
CA VAL A 254 -3.10 11.63 5.22
C VAL A 254 -2.97 13.12 4.96
N GLY A 255 -3.43 13.98 5.88
CA GLY A 255 -3.24 15.42 5.80
C GLY A 255 -1.77 15.83 5.80
N ALA A 256 -0.94 15.17 6.62
CA ALA A 256 0.50 15.39 6.64
C ALA A 256 1.17 14.90 5.34
N MET A 257 0.80 13.70 4.85
CA MET A 257 1.26 13.16 3.57
C MET A 257 0.91 14.10 2.41
N TRP A 258 -0.33 14.59 2.36
CA TRP A 258 -0.79 15.53 1.33
C TRP A 258 0.09 16.78 1.29
N LYS A 259 0.31 17.41 2.43
CA LYS A 259 1.16 18.61 2.53
C LYS A 259 2.60 18.32 2.08
N SER A 260 3.16 17.19 2.50
CA SER A 260 4.49 16.75 2.06
C SER A 260 4.55 16.56 0.53
N MET A 261 3.56 15.92 -0.09
CA MET A 261 3.48 15.75 -1.54
C MET A 261 3.41 17.08 -2.29
N GLN A 262 2.64 18.05 -1.80
CA GLN A 262 2.55 19.37 -2.43
C GLN A 262 3.90 20.11 -2.40
N ILE A 263 4.66 19.98 -1.29
CA ILE A 263 6.01 20.53 -1.17
C ILE A 263 6.99 19.80 -2.09
N ALA A 264 6.91 18.47 -2.19
CA ALA A 264 7.76 17.69 -3.10
C ALA A 264 7.52 18.09 -4.57
N ARG A 265 6.25 18.25 -4.98
CA ARG A 265 5.87 18.68 -6.33
C ARG A 265 6.34 20.09 -6.65
N SER A 266 6.23 21.03 -5.71
CA SER A 266 6.69 22.41 -5.95
C SER A 266 8.21 22.49 -6.14
N ARG A 267 8.99 21.63 -5.48
CA ARG A 267 10.43 21.49 -5.70
C ARG A 267 10.78 20.79 -7.01
N GLY A 268 9.98 19.83 -7.44
CA GLY A 268 10.18 19.14 -8.72
C GLY A 268 9.93 20.00 -9.96
N GLN A 269 9.21 21.13 -9.79
CA GLN A 269 8.92 22.11 -10.85
C GLN A 269 9.93 23.27 -10.94
N GLN A 270 10.83 23.40 -9.95
CA GLN A 270 11.91 24.40 -9.93
C GLN A 270 13.18 23.84 -10.58
#